data_AF-A0A2E3YER0-F1
#
_entry.id   AF-A0A2E3YER0-F1
#
_cell.length_a   1.000
_cell.length_b   1.000
_cell.length_c   1.000
_cell.angle_alpha   90.00
_cell.angle_beta   90.00
_cell.angle_gamma   90.00
#
_symmetry.space_group_name_H-M   'P 1'
#
loop_
_entity.id
_entity.type
_entity.pdbx_description
1 polymer ?
#
loop_
_entity_poly.entity_id
_entity_poly.type
_entity_poly.pdbx_seq_one_letter_code
_entity_poly.pdbx_strand_id
1 'polypeptide(L)'
;MILQTAGSVVRHVGRYSQQSTIAYSSHTADALADVIVREIEFFTELGHDFEWKTYSHDSPPVLVERLRHAGFEIGPPEAVVVASVDTVLGHAAPAFRVERLTDPDQLQDYHSVSSQIWPGGSGTRTAETMRTEPDSIGVYVAYEDENPSEAHAASSWPTVSSAVCGVDACCPSTADGVSIEVW
;
A
#
# COMPACT_ATOMS: atom_id res chain seq x y z
N MET A 1 -3.99 9.31 -3.50
CA MET A 1 -2.73 9.74 -2.88
C MET A 1 -1.93 10.48 -3.92
N ILE A 2 -1.16 11.48 -3.54
CA ILE A 2 -0.25 12.19 -4.45
C ILE A 2 1.16 11.75 -4.09
N LEU A 3 1.88 11.21 -5.07
CA LEU A 3 3.29 10.89 -4.93
C LEU A 3 4.11 12.18 -5.04
N GLN A 4 4.96 12.45 -4.06
CA GLN A 4 5.84 13.62 -4.06
C GLN A 4 7.27 13.22 -3.70
N THR A 5 8.24 13.59 -4.52
CA THR A 5 9.66 13.50 -4.18
C THR A 5 10.12 14.85 -3.61
N ALA A 6 10.53 14.87 -2.34
CA ALA A 6 10.90 16.09 -1.62
C ALA A 6 12.32 15.95 -1.06
N GLY A 7 13.32 16.15 -1.92
CA GLY A 7 14.73 15.95 -1.57
C GLY A 7 15.01 14.47 -1.30
N SER A 8 15.31 14.14 -0.05
CA SER A 8 15.66 12.80 0.40
C SER A 8 14.49 11.91 0.80
N VAL A 9 13.24 12.39 0.67
CA VAL A 9 12.04 11.60 1.02
C VAL A 9 11.09 11.48 -0.17
N VAL A 10 10.35 10.38 -0.19
CA VAL A 10 9.20 10.17 -1.06
C VAL A 10 7.95 10.08 -0.19
N ARG A 11 7.00 10.98 -0.45
CA ARG A 11 5.74 11.09 0.28
C ARG A 11 4.59 10.57 -0.56
N HIS A 12 3.66 10.00 0.17
CA HIS A 12 2.35 9.56 -0.25
C HIS A 12 1.33 10.44 0.48
N VAL A 13 0.95 11.56 -0.13
CA VAL A 13 0.07 12.54 0.52
C VAL A 13 -1.39 12.16 0.29
N GLY A 14 -2.16 12.05 1.38
CA GLY A 14 -3.60 11.83 1.33
C GLY A 14 -4.30 12.89 0.48
N ARG A 15 -5.13 12.49 -0.49
CA ARG A 15 -5.97 13.43 -1.28
C ARG A 15 -7.42 13.46 -0.80
N TYR A 16 -7.88 12.32 -0.28
CA TYR A 16 -9.24 12.09 0.16
C TYR A 16 -9.31 11.72 1.66
N SER A 17 -8.18 11.83 2.36
CA SER A 17 -7.99 11.55 3.77
C SER A 17 -6.95 12.50 4.33
N GLN A 18 -7.01 12.76 5.63
CA GLN A 18 -5.98 13.46 6.39
C GLN A 18 -4.87 12.50 6.85
N GLN A 19 -4.60 11.46 6.05
CA GLN A 19 -3.65 10.39 6.35
C GLN A 19 -2.62 10.34 5.23
N SER A 20 -1.35 10.40 5.57
CA SER A 20 -0.23 10.40 4.63
C SER A 20 0.86 9.43 5.07
N THR A 21 1.82 9.15 4.18
CA THR A 21 2.92 8.26 4.50
C THR A 21 4.21 8.79 3.87
N ILE A 22 5.34 8.66 4.56
CA ILE A 22 6.67 8.69 3.93
C ILE A 22 6.99 7.23 3.57
N ALA A 23 7.00 6.94 2.26
CA ALA A 23 7.17 5.59 1.75
C ALA A 23 8.65 5.20 1.54
N TYR A 24 9.51 6.22 1.43
CA TYR A 24 10.95 6.03 1.28
C TYR A 24 11.70 7.24 1.82
N SER A 25 12.87 6.99 2.39
CA SER A 25 13.72 8.03 2.95
C SER A 25 15.20 7.59 2.93
N SER A 26 16.11 8.50 2.61
CA SER A 26 17.56 8.21 2.60
C SER A 26 18.37 9.39 3.11
N HIS A 27 19.04 9.22 4.25
CA HIS A 27 19.68 10.34 4.94
C HIS A 27 21.11 10.02 5.35
N THR A 28 21.93 11.08 5.43
CA THR A 28 23.14 11.04 6.24
C THR A 28 22.76 11.23 7.72
N ALA A 29 23.62 10.78 8.63
CA ALA A 29 23.38 10.96 10.06
C ALA A 29 23.22 12.44 10.45
N ASP A 30 23.97 13.33 9.80
CA ASP A 30 23.97 14.77 10.08
C ASP A 30 22.72 15.47 9.57
N ALA A 31 22.16 15.05 8.42
CA ALA A 31 20.98 15.68 7.83
C ALA A 31 19.65 15.17 8.42
N LEU A 32 19.66 14.00 9.07
CA LEU A 32 18.43 13.33 9.51
C LEU A 32 17.58 14.18 10.46
N ALA A 33 18.21 14.89 11.40
CA ALA A 33 17.48 15.71 12.36
C ALA A 33 16.66 16.82 11.68
N ASP A 34 17.28 17.55 10.75
CA ASP A 34 16.63 18.64 10.01
C ASP A 34 15.52 18.12 9.11
N VAL A 35 15.73 16.94 8.50
CA VAL A 35 14.68 16.29 7.70
C VAL A 35 13.47 15.97 8.58
N ILE A 36 13.66 15.31 9.72
CA ILE A 36 12.54 14.92 10.60
C ILE A 36 11.71 16.14 10.99
N VAL A 37 12.34 17.24 11.41
CA VAL A 37 11.65 18.49 11.76
C VAL A 37 10.85 19.01 10.57
N ARG A 38 11.47 19.11 9.39
CA ARG A 38 10.81 19.59 8.17
C ARG A 38 9.62 18.75 7.76
N GLU A 39 9.67 17.43 7.92
CA GLU A 39 8.56 16.53 7.59
C GLU A 39 7.40 16.68 8.58
N ILE A 40 7.69 16.77 9.89
CA ILE A 40 6.69 17.03 10.92
C ILE A 40 5.99 18.37 10.65
N GLU A 41 6.75 19.44 10.39
CA GLU A 41 6.19 20.76 10.05
C GLU A 41 5.30 20.69 8.82
N PHE A 42 5.76 20.04 7.75
CA PHE A 42 5.00 19.90 6.51
C PHE A 42 3.63 19.23 6.73
N PHE A 43 3.58 18.09 7.42
CA PHE A 43 2.31 17.39 7.65
C PHE A 43 1.43 18.08 8.70
N THR A 44 2.03 18.76 9.68
CA THR A 44 1.30 19.58 10.65
C THR A 44 0.60 20.76 9.97
N GLU A 45 1.30 21.48 9.10
CA GLU A 45 0.71 22.59 8.32
C GLU A 45 -0.39 22.11 7.37
N LEU A 46 -0.23 20.91 6.83
CA LEU A 46 -1.24 20.28 5.98
C LEU A 46 -2.46 19.76 6.78
N GLY A 47 -2.35 19.66 8.11
CA GLY A 47 -3.39 19.10 8.98
C GLY A 47 -3.55 17.59 8.80
N HIS A 48 -2.47 16.88 8.43
CA HIS A 48 -2.48 15.44 8.20
C HIS A 48 -1.74 14.71 9.32
N ASP A 49 -2.31 13.60 9.76
CA ASP A 49 -1.52 12.55 10.40
C ASP A 49 -0.67 11.85 9.35
N PHE A 50 0.49 11.33 9.75
CA PHE A 50 1.32 10.57 8.83
C PHE A 50 2.14 9.49 9.51
N GLU A 51 2.41 8.45 8.71
CA GLU A 51 3.29 7.34 9.04
C GLU A 51 4.64 7.48 8.34
N TRP A 52 5.73 7.05 8.98
CA TRP A 52 7.03 6.94 8.35
C TRP A 52 7.46 5.47 8.23
N LYS A 53 7.35 4.92 7.02
CA LYS A 53 7.78 3.55 6.75
C LYS A 53 9.29 3.42 6.82
N THR A 54 9.75 2.49 7.66
CA THR A 54 11.18 2.22 7.86
C THR A 54 11.48 0.75 7.64
N TYR A 55 12.63 0.49 7.03
CA TYR A 55 13.19 -0.84 6.91
C TYR A 55 14.50 -0.92 7.68
N SER A 56 14.88 -2.12 8.13
CA SER A 56 16.14 -2.29 8.87
C SER A 56 17.39 -2.02 8.04
N HIS A 57 17.25 -2.06 6.72
CA HIS A 57 18.30 -1.73 5.77
C HIS A 57 18.34 -0.25 5.43
N ASP A 58 17.44 0.57 5.98
CA ASP A 58 17.46 2.01 5.75
C ASP A 58 18.67 2.66 6.40
N SER A 59 19.17 3.68 5.72
CA SER A 59 20.27 4.52 6.20
C SER A 59 19.75 5.88 6.68
N PRO A 60 20.21 6.36 7.85
CA PRO A 60 21.22 5.74 8.71
C PRO A 60 20.63 4.68 9.66
N PRO A 61 21.45 3.77 10.24
CA PRO A 61 20.98 2.73 11.18
C PRO A 61 20.29 3.26 12.45
N VAL A 62 20.43 4.56 12.72
CA VAL A 62 19.80 5.25 13.86
C VAL A 62 18.44 5.87 13.52
N LEU A 63 17.92 5.66 12.30
CA LEU A 63 16.68 6.28 11.81
C LEU A 63 15.50 6.08 12.77
N VAL A 64 15.16 4.83 13.06
CA VAL A 64 14.07 4.44 13.98
C VAL A 64 14.22 5.10 15.35
N GLU A 65 15.43 5.11 15.90
CA GLU A 65 15.70 5.68 17.21
C GLU A 65 15.56 7.21 17.24
N ARG A 66 15.87 7.88 16.12
CA ARG A 66 15.69 9.32 15.96
C ARG A 66 14.22 9.70 15.78
N LEU A 67 13.45 8.91 15.02
CA LEU A 67 12.00 9.08 14.90
C LEU A 67 11.33 8.94 16.27
N ARG A 68 11.70 7.92 17.05
CA ARG A 68 11.22 7.74 18.44
C ARG A 68 11.45 8.97 19.30
N HIS A 69 12.66 9.54 19.24
CA HIS A 69 13.02 10.74 19.99
C HIS A 69 12.26 11.99 19.53
N ALA A 70 11.81 12.03 18.27
CA ALA A 70 11.01 13.10 17.71
C ALA A 70 9.51 12.96 18.01
N GLY A 71 9.10 11.92 18.74
CA GLY A 71 7.72 11.72 19.19
C GLY A 71 6.89 10.75 18.34
N PHE A 72 7.50 10.06 17.37
CA PHE A 72 6.83 8.96 16.66
C PHE A 72 6.65 7.76 17.59
N GLU A 73 5.48 7.14 17.54
CA GLU A 73 5.21 5.89 18.23
C GLU A 73 5.81 4.73 17.41
N ILE A 74 6.29 3.65 18.02
CA ILE A 74 6.78 2.48 17.26
C ILE A 74 5.68 1.41 17.06
N GLY A 75 5.38 1.09 15.80
CA GLY A 75 4.46 0.02 15.38
C GLY A 75 4.95 -1.39 15.66
N PRO A 76 4.05 -2.39 15.58
CA PRO A 76 4.48 -3.78 15.54
C PRO A 76 5.31 -4.05 14.27
N PRO A 77 6.33 -4.92 14.33
CA PRO A 77 7.08 -5.30 13.14
C PRO A 77 6.20 -5.96 12.07
N GLU A 78 6.34 -5.52 10.82
CA GLU A 78 5.70 -6.13 9.65
C GLU A 78 6.74 -6.81 8.74
N ALA A 79 6.33 -7.87 8.06
CA ALA A 79 7.21 -8.63 7.18
C ALA A 79 7.03 -8.20 5.71
N VAL A 80 8.13 -7.80 5.07
CA VAL A 80 8.17 -7.70 3.60
C VAL A 80 8.44 -9.09 3.04
N VAL A 81 7.49 -9.64 2.30
CA VAL A 81 7.62 -10.94 1.65
C VAL A 81 8.04 -10.73 0.20
N VAL A 82 9.18 -11.30 -0.17
CA VAL A 82 9.70 -11.26 -1.55
C VAL A 82 9.84 -12.69 -2.06
N ALA A 83 9.26 -12.97 -3.21
CA ALA A 83 9.36 -14.26 -3.89
C ALA A 83 9.50 -14.06 -5.39
N SER A 84 10.21 -14.96 -6.07
CA SER A 84 10.23 -14.97 -7.53
C SER A 84 8.87 -15.37 -8.08
N VAL A 85 8.48 -14.83 -9.24
CA VAL A 85 7.22 -15.19 -9.89
C VAL A 85 7.16 -16.70 -10.16
N ASP A 86 8.25 -17.31 -10.63
CA ASP A 86 8.33 -18.75 -10.86
C ASP A 86 8.12 -19.57 -9.58
N THR A 87 8.65 -19.09 -8.44
CA THR A 87 8.41 -19.72 -7.14
C THR A 87 6.92 -19.64 -6.77
N VAL A 88 6.27 -18.50 -6.94
CA VAL A 88 4.85 -18.32 -6.63
C VAL A 88 3.99 -19.22 -7.53
N LEU A 89 4.26 -19.21 -8.84
CA LEU A 89 3.53 -20.04 -9.82
C LEU A 89 3.79 -21.54 -9.68
N GLY A 90 4.91 -21.93 -9.08
CA GLY A 90 5.22 -23.33 -8.75
C GLY A 90 4.35 -23.93 -7.64
N HIS A 91 3.59 -23.11 -6.91
CA HIS A 91 2.64 -23.57 -5.90
C HIS A 91 1.24 -23.76 -6.50
N ALA A 92 0.58 -24.87 -6.16
CA ALA A 92 -0.78 -25.13 -6.61
C ALA A 92 -1.75 -24.11 -5.98
N ALA A 93 -2.33 -23.24 -6.81
CA ALA A 93 -3.45 -22.39 -6.41
C ALA A 93 -4.76 -23.18 -6.47
N PRO A 94 -5.74 -22.89 -5.59
CA PRO A 94 -7.10 -23.35 -5.79
C PRO A 94 -7.63 -22.88 -7.15
N ALA A 95 -8.50 -23.67 -7.77
CA ALA A 95 -9.10 -23.33 -9.05
C ALA A 95 -10.12 -22.19 -8.87
N PHE A 96 -9.66 -20.96 -9.05
CA PHE A 96 -10.51 -19.77 -9.14
C PHE A 96 -10.55 -19.25 -10.56
N ARG A 97 -11.69 -18.69 -10.97
CA ARG A 97 -11.78 -17.85 -12.15
C ARG A 97 -11.32 -16.45 -11.78
N VAL A 98 -10.13 -16.06 -12.23
CA VAL A 98 -9.57 -14.72 -11.97
C VAL A 98 -9.80 -13.82 -13.17
N GLU A 99 -10.44 -12.68 -12.93
CA GLU A 99 -10.71 -11.68 -13.97
C GLU A 99 -9.99 -10.37 -13.66
N ARG A 100 -9.37 -9.77 -14.69
CA ARG A 100 -8.82 -8.41 -14.61
C ARG A 100 -9.92 -7.41 -14.90
N LEU A 101 -10.18 -6.51 -13.96
CA LEU A 101 -11.07 -5.38 -14.18
C LEU A 101 -10.33 -4.28 -14.94
N THR A 102 -10.90 -3.85 -16.06
CA THR A 102 -10.33 -2.80 -16.93
C THR A 102 -11.22 -1.57 -17.02
N ASP A 103 -12.51 -1.70 -16.72
CA ASP A 103 -13.45 -0.59 -16.66
C ASP A 103 -13.47 -0.01 -15.22
N PRO A 104 -13.06 1.26 -15.03
CA PRO A 104 -13.07 1.92 -13.72
C PRO A 104 -14.47 2.10 -13.13
N ASP A 105 -15.52 1.94 -13.92
CA ASP A 105 -16.91 2.02 -13.45
C ASP A 105 -17.45 0.64 -12.98
N GLN A 106 -16.68 -0.44 -13.16
CA GLN A 106 -17.06 -1.82 -12.82
C GLN A 106 -16.27 -2.39 -11.62
N LEU A 107 -16.18 -1.64 -10.53
CA LEU A 107 -15.42 -2.04 -9.33
C LEU A 107 -16.27 -2.61 -8.19
N GLN A 108 -17.56 -2.89 -8.43
CA GLN A 108 -18.49 -3.30 -7.37
C GLN A 108 -18.03 -4.58 -6.65
N ASP A 109 -17.62 -5.61 -7.39
CA ASP A 109 -17.16 -6.88 -6.82
C ASP A 109 -15.82 -6.73 -6.10
N TYR A 110 -14.93 -5.88 -6.60
CA TYR A 110 -13.70 -5.51 -5.90
C TYR A 110 -14.01 -4.84 -4.57
N HIS A 111 -14.97 -3.91 -4.53
CA HIS A 111 -15.35 -3.21 -3.29
C HIS A 111 -16.04 -4.10 -2.29
N SER A 112 -16.90 -5.02 -2.74
CA SER A 112 -17.63 -5.92 -1.85
C SER A 112 -16.66 -6.76 -1.00
N VAL A 113 -15.50 -7.14 -1.53
CA VAL A 113 -14.45 -7.85 -0.79
C VAL A 113 -13.50 -6.92 -0.06
N SER A 114 -12.96 -5.93 -0.77
CA SER A 114 -11.94 -5.04 -0.22
C SER A 114 -12.44 -4.35 1.06
N SER A 115 -13.72 -3.94 1.10
CA SER A 115 -14.31 -3.27 2.27
C SER A 115 -14.44 -4.15 3.51
N GLN A 116 -14.38 -5.48 3.37
CA GLN A 116 -14.42 -6.42 4.51
C GLN A 116 -13.07 -6.47 5.25
N ILE A 117 -11.96 -6.24 4.54
CA ILE A 117 -10.60 -6.26 5.08
C ILE A 117 -10.13 -4.86 5.43
N TRP A 118 -10.48 -3.87 4.61
CA TRP A 118 -10.11 -2.46 4.77
C TRP A 118 -11.36 -1.57 4.83
N PRO A 119 -12.05 -1.51 5.99
CA PRO A 119 -13.19 -0.64 6.18
C PRO A 119 -12.81 0.83 5.90
N GLY A 120 -13.63 1.55 5.13
CA GLY A 120 -13.36 2.94 4.75
C GLY A 120 -12.42 3.12 3.56
N GLY A 121 -11.90 2.04 2.96
CA GLY A 121 -11.21 2.07 1.67
C GLY A 121 -12.15 2.59 0.57
N SER A 122 -11.80 3.73 -0.03
CA SER A 122 -12.65 4.31 -1.08
C SER A 122 -12.30 3.76 -2.46
N GLY A 123 -13.30 3.15 -3.09
CA GLY A 123 -13.22 2.75 -4.48
C GLY A 123 -12.96 3.84 -5.48
N THR A 124 -13.29 5.07 -5.10
CA THR A 124 -13.04 6.25 -5.93
C THR A 124 -11.56 6.42 -6.27
N ARG A 125 -10.66 6.06 -5.34
CA ARG A 125 -9.21 6.13 -5.59
C ARG A 125 -8.79 5.10 -6.65
N THR A 126 -9.24 3.84 -6.51
CA THR A 126 -8.93 2.78 -7.47
C THR A 126 -9.43 3.15 -8.87
N ALA A 127 -10.67 3.63 -8.98
CA ALA A 127 -11.23 4.10 -10.24
C ALA A 127 -10.47 5.30 -10.82
N GLU A 128 -10.04 6.26 -10.00
CA GLU A 128 -9.24 7.40 -10.46
C GLU A 128 -7.87 6.96 -10.99
N THR A 129 -7.16 6.07 -10.27
CA THR A 129 -5.87 5.53 -10.74
C THR A 129 -6.04 4.76 -12.05
N MET A 130 -7.07 3.93 -12.18
CA MET A 130 -7.38 3.25 -13.45
C MET A 130 -7.65 4.23 -14.61
N ARG A 131 -8.17 5.43 -14.34
CA ARG A 131 -8.40 6.46 -15.38
C ARG A 131 -7.17 7.30 -15.71
N THR A 132 -6.35 7.62 -14.71
CA THR A 132 -5.27 8.62 -14.82
C THR A 132 -3.90 8.00 -15.02
N GLU A 133 -3.70 6.79 -14.49
CA GLU A 133 -2.44 6.04 -14.49
C GLU A 133 -2.74 4.53 -14.72
N PRO A 134 -3.42 4.13 -15.81
CA PRO A 134 -3.86 2.75 -16.01
C PRO A 134 -2.74 1.71 -16.02
N ASP A 135 -1.52 2.13 -16.39
CA ASP A 135 -0.34 1.25 -16.42
C ASP A 135 0.29 1.06 -15.03
N SER A 136 -0.06 1.87 -14.03
CA SER A 136 0.48 1.75 -12.67
C SER A 136 -0.33 0.82 -11.77
N ILE A 137 -1.50 0.34 -12.23
CA ILE A 137 -2.43 -0.45 -11.44
C ILE A 137 -3.02 -1.65 -12.19
N GLY A 138 -2.99 -2.80 -11.53
CA GLY A 138 -3.76 -4.00 -11.91
C GLY A 138 -4.80 -4.33 -10.86
N VAL A 139 -6.08 -4.38 -11.24
CA VAL A 139 -7.18 -4.79 -10.36
C VAL A 139 -7.71 -6.14 -10.82
N TYR A 140 -7.72 -7.11 -9.90
CA TYR A 140 -8.17 -8.47 -10.17
C TYR A 140 -9.18 -8.93 -9.13
N VAL A 141 -10.15 -9.72 -9.57
CA VAL A 141 -11.15 -10.35 -8.74
C VAL A 141 -11.14 -11.85 -9.01
N ALA A 142 -11.10 -12.65 -7.94
CA ALA A 142 -11.18 -14.10 -8.01
C ALA A 142 -12.60 -14.57 -7.64
N TYR A 143 -13.21 -15.35 -8.53
CA TYR A 143 -14.51 -15.97 -8.35
C TYR A 143 -14.36 -17.48 -8.13
N GLU A 144 -15.10 -18.00 -7.16
CA GLU A 144 -15.40 -19.43 -7.06
C GLU A 144 -16.46 -19.80 -8.10
N ASP A 145 -16.37 -20.98 -8.71
CA ASP A 145 -17.34 -21.43 -9.71
C ASP A 145 -18.71 -21.72 -9.07
N GLU A 146 -19.60 -20.73 -9.03
CA GLU A 146 -21.06 -20.95 -9.07
C GLU A 146 -21.71 -20.00 -10.09
N ASN A 147 -22.43 -20.62 -11.04
CA ASN A 147 -23.29 -20.08 -12.11
C ASN A 147 -23.37 -18.53 -12.31
N PRO A 148 -22.89 -17.97 -13.45
CA PRO A 148 -22.91 -16.52 -13.71
C PRO A 148 -24.31 -15.89 -13.92
N SER A 149 -25.39 -16.67 -13.88
CA SER A 149 -26.77 -16.19 -14.07
C SER A 149 -27.51 -15.79 -12.79
N GLU A 150 -26.90 -15.93 -11.61
CA GLU A 150 -27.55 -15.64 -10.32
C GLU A 150 -26.71 -14.74 -9.40
N ALA A 151 -26.20 -13.62 -9.93
CA ALA A 151 -25.73 -12.52 -9.09
C ALA A 151 -26.94 -11.81 -8.44
N HIS A 152 -27.59 -12.47 -7.48
CA HIS A 152 -28.56 -11.85 -6.59
C HIS A 152 -27.90 -11.58 -5.24
N ALA A 153 -27.88 -10.30 -4.83
CA ALA A 153 -27.57 -9.90 -3.47
C ALA A 153 -28.68 -10.40 -2.53
N ALA A 154 -28.61 -11.68 -2.15
CA ALA A 154 -29.42 -12.27 -1.13
C ALA A 154 -28.50 -12.71 0.01
N SER A 155 -28.85 -12.23 1.20
CA SER A 155 -28.17 -12.43 2.47
C SER A 155 -28.01 -13.93 2.81
N SER A 156 -26.94 -14.54 2.31
CA SER A 156 -26.19 -15.65 2.89
C SER A 156 -25.11 -16.05 1.87
N TRP A 157 -23.99 -15.31 1.89
CA TRP A 157 -22.77 -15.52 1.09
C TRP A 157 -22.84 -15.31 -0.43
N PRO A 158 -22.15 -14.29 -0.96
CA PRO A 158 -21.46 -14.35 -2.25
C PRO A 158 -19.94 -14.38 -2.01
N THR A 159 -19.26 -15.51 -2.26
CA THR A 159 -17.82 -15.64 -1.98
C THR A 159 -17.00 -15.15 -3.17
N VAL A 160 -16.74 -13.84 -3.21
CA VAL A 160 -15.52 -13.35 -3.86
C VAL A 160 -14.41 -13.53 -2.82
N SER A 161 -13.43 -14.39 -3.12
CA SER A 161 -12.51 -14.93 -2.11
C SER A 161 -11.29 -14.03 -1.83
N SER A 162 -10.92 -13.18 -2.78
CA SER A 162 -9.83 -12.21 -2.62
C SER A 162 -9.87 -11.11 -3.69
N ALA A 163 -9.42 -9.91 -3.31
CA ALA A 163 -9.24 -8.76 -4.17
C ALA A 163 -7.82 -8.23 -4.00
N VAL A 164 -7.04 -8.16 -5.08
CA VAL A 164 -5.65 -7.68 -5.05
C VAL A 164 -5.53 -6.45 -5.94
N CYS A 165 -4.90 -5.41 -5.39
CA CYS A 165 -4.44 -4.23 -6.11
C CYS A 165 -2.92 -4.29 -6.17
N GLY A 166 -2.36 -4.52 -7.36
CA GLY A 166 -0.92 -4.45 -7.58
C GLY A 166 -0.52 -3.06 -8.04
N VAL A 167 0.48 -2.46 -7.40
CA VAL A 167 1.24 -1.32 -7.93
C VAL A 167 2.57 -1.84 -8.45
N ASP A 168 2.91 -1.57 -9.71
CA ASP A 168 4.21 -1.94 -10.27
C ASP A 168 5.29 -1.03 -9.66
N ALA A 169 5.97 -1.53 -8.62
CA ALA A 169 7.09 -0.83 -8.00
C ALA A 169 8.38 -1.09 -8.79
N CYS A 170 8.86 -0.07 -9.50
CA CYS A 170 10.20 -0.03 -10.07
C CYS A 170 11.24 0.17 -8.95
N CYS A 171 11.83 -0.91 -8.42
CA CYS A 171 13.08 -0.86 -7.66
C CYS A 171 13.96 -2.09 -7.96
N PRO A 172 15.27 -1.94 -8.26
CA PRO A 172 16.18 -3.06 -8.50
C PRO A 172 16.59 -3.75 -7.19
N SER A 173 16.64 -5.08 -7.23
CA SER A 173 16.86 -5.99 -6.10
C SER A 173 18.30 -6.05 -5.60
N THR A 174 18.49 -5.93 -4.28
CA THR A 174 19.48 -6.68 -3.50
C THR A 174 18.92 -6.88 -2.09
N ALA A 175 18.46 -8.10 -1.79
CA ALA A 175 17.85 -8.45 -0.50
C ALA A 175 18.89 -9.07 0.43
N ASP A 176 18.97 -8.53 1.66
CA ASP A 176 19.20 -9.26 2.92
C ASP A 176 18.91 -8.26 4.05
N GLY A 177 17.86 -8.49 4.86
CA GLY A 177 17.61 -7.63 6.03
C GLY A 177 16.20 -7.76 6.63
N VAL A 178 16.11 -8.30 7.84
CA VAL A 178 14.93 -8.36 8.72
C VAL A 178 14.48 -6.94 9.08
N SER A 179 13.35 -6.44 8.59
CA SER A 179 12.87 -5.06 8.80
C SER A 179 11.92 -4.89 10.00
N ILE A 180 11.93 -3.69 10.60
CA ILE A 180 11.15 -3.23 11.76
C ILE A 180 10.45 -1.92 11.34
N GLU A 181 9.14 -1.75 11.58
CA GLU A 181 8.39 -0.49 11.32
C GLU A 181 7.89 0.19 12.60
N VAL A 182 7.72 1.51 12.49
CA VAL A 182 7.43 2.52 13.52
C VAL A 182 6.28 3.38 12.98
N TRP A 183 5.23 3.64 13.78
CA TRP A 183 3.99 4.34 13.38
C TRP A 183 4.23 5.69 12.72
#